data_AF-A0A2E7U032-F1
#
_entry.id   AF-A0A2E7U032-F1
#
_cell.length_a   1.000
_cell.length_b   1.000
_cell.length_c   1.000
_cell.angle_alpha   90.00
_cell.angle_beta   90.00
_cell.angle_gamma   90.00
#
_symmetry.space_group_name_H-M   'P 1'
#
loop_
_entity.id
_entity.type
_entity.pdbx_description
1 polymer ?
#
loop_
_entity_poly.entity_id
_entity_poly.type
_entity_poly.pdbx_seq_one_letter_code
_entity_poly.pdbx_strand_id
1 'polypeptide(L)'
;MMTDIGASLQHPRRSLGNRHRSQARKFLLMSQNDPEYIGWAEQSARQAVLHDFTHPDNWRVLVEAKLQANDDIGIRAVIVELFSVLGRNPDSVKQLDGVDMNELGSEILEASLGADPLDPDSWWEKTKRENDGVEAFCNRVKKLDLRDIRANVLFSRRLERLRDSGFEDEFLELSKLVLAHRPNNHETWSELGRLHERRGEYDNAWMCYDQAQLHFPEIPARDRFIERMESKMDDGDSVSWNAPGIDSRVEFLNRMQNLANQTQPPTHETQEDEDEILPLEEVDVLLAENRLTEAFFLARRMAAEGIDGAIEKVEEIRGIL
;
A
#
# COMPACT_ATOMS: atom_id res chain seq x y z
N MET A 1 -2.19 -25.12 9.88
CA MET A 1 -1.96 -23.67 9.73
C MET A 1 -1.02 -23.48 8.56
N MET A 2 -1.57 -23.22 7.37
CA MET A 2 -0.78 -22.67 6.27
C MET A 2 -0.51 -21.22 6.69
N THR A 3 0.72 -20.93 7.11
CA THR A 3 1.24 -19.57 7.09
C THR A 3 0.98 -19.06 5.68
N ASP A 4 0.09 -18.09 5.54
CA ASP A 4 -0.29 -17.57 4.25
C ASP A 4 0.98 -17.01 3.57
N ILE A 5 1.47 -17.75 2.57
CA ILE A 5 2.65 -17.37 1.82
C ILE A 5 2.39 -16.01 1.16
N GLY A 6 1.12 -15.69 0.86
CA GLY A 6 0.62 -14.39 0.42
C GLY A 6 0.96 -13.29 1.41
N ALA A 7 0.43 -13.35 2.64
CA ALA A 7 0.76 -12.43 3.74
C ALA A 7 2.27 -12.25 3.96
N SER A 8 3.03 -13.34 3.84
CA SER A 8 4.47 -13.34 4.06
C SER A 8 5.28 -12.63 2.94
N LEU A 9 4.71 -12.45 1.75
CA LEU A 9 5.30 -11.74 0.61
C LEU A 9 4.91 -10.25 0.57
N GLN A 10 4.03 -9.80 1.47
CA GLN A 10 3.53 -8.42 1.49
C GLN A 10 4.57 -7.40 1.95
N HIS A 11 5.54 -7.82 2.77
CA HIS A 11 6.60 -6.96 3.28
C HIS A 11 7.98 -7.29 2.69
N PRO A 12 8.80 -6.27 2.37
CA PRO A 12 10.17 -6.46 1.89
C PRO A 12 11.03 -7.32 2.84
N ARG A 13 11.51 -8.45 2.34
CA ARG A 13 12.40 -9.41 3.00
C ARG A 13 13.86 -9.08 2.71
N ARG A 14 14.38 -8.07 3.42
CA ARG A 14 15.73 -7.53 3.24
C ARG A 14 16.83 -8.59 3.18
N SER A 15 16.83 -9.57 4.08
CA SER A 15 17.87 -10.62 4.12
C SER A 15 17.85 -11.50 2.87
N LEU A 16 16.66 -11.85 2.38
CA LEU A 16 16.49 -12.68 1.20
C LEU A 16 16.81 -11.89 -0.08
N GLY A 17 16.38 -10.63 -0.16
CA GLY A 17 16.78 -9.70 -1.22
C GLY A 17 18.31 -9.56 -1.32
N ASN A 18 18.99 -9.35 -0.18
CA ASN A 18 20.45 -9.24 -0.12
C ASN A 18 21.17 -10.53 -0.55
N ARG A 19 20.62 -11.70 -0.20
CA ARG A 19 21.17 -13.00 -0.60
C ARG A 19 21.09 -13.16 -2.13
N HIS A 20 19.92 -12.90 -2.71
CA HIS A 20 19.72 -13.00 -4.15
C HIS A 20 20.52 -11.95 -4.93
N ARG A 21 20.64 -10.73 -4.42
CA ARG A 21 21.51 -9.70 -5.00
C ARG A 21 22.97 -10.16 -5.02
N SER A 22 23.48 -10.70 -3.91
CA SER A 22 24.85 -11.23 -3.83
C SER A 22 25.07 -12.37 -4.84
N GLN A 23 24.08 -13.25 -4.98
CA GLN A 23 24.12 -14.33 -5.97
C GLN A 23 24.11 -13.81 -7.41
N ALA A 24 23.29 -12.81 -7.72
CA ALA A 24 23.24 -12.16 -9.02
C ALA A 24 24.60 -11.56 -9.39
N ARG A 25 25.21 -10.79 -8.48
CA ARG A 25 26.55 -10.22 -8.68
C ARG A 25 27.62 -11.28 -8.93
N LYS A 26 27.54 -12.42 -8.25
CA LYS A 26 28.47 -13.54 -8.48
C LYS A 26 28.32 -14.10 -9.90
N PHE A 27 27.10 -14.30 -10.38
CA PHE A 27 26.87 -14.78 -11.74
C PHE A 27 27.23 -13.75 -12.81
N LEU A 28 27.05 -12.45 -12.54
CA LEU A 28 27.54 -11.37 -13.42
C LEU A 28 29.07 -11.34 -13.55
N LEU A 29 29.78 -11.70 -12.48
CA LEU A 29 31.23 -11.83 -12.54
C LEU A 29 31.63 -13.06 -13.37
N MET A 30 30.89 -14.16 -13.25
CA MET A 30 31.14 -15.39 -14.01
C MET A 30 30.80 -15.21 -15.50
N SER A 31 29.78 -14.42 -15.84
CA SER A 31 29.36 -14.17 -17.22
C SER A 31 30.42 -13.47 -18.07
N GLN A 32 31.39 -12.78 -17.44
CA GLN A 32 32.54 -12.19 -18.12
C GLN A 32 33.42 -13.24 -18.82
N ASN A 33 33.46 -14.46 -18.28
CA ASN A 33 34.23 -15.57 -18.85
C ASN A 33 33.35 -16.56 -19.61
N ASP A 34 32.09 -16.72 -19.18
CA ASP A 34 31.15 -17.68 -19.75
C ASP A 34 29.73 -17.07 -19.82
N PRO A 35 29.28 -16.64 -21.00
CA PRO A 35 27.97 -15.99 -21.19
C PRO A 35 26.78 -16.81 -20.70
N GLU A 36 26.88 -18.14 -20.54
CA GLU A 36 25.78 -18.97 -20.02
C GLU A 36 25.32 -18.55 -18.61
N TYR A 37 26.18 -17.89 -17.84
CA TYR A 37 25.83 -17.38 -16.50
C TYR A 37 24.90 -16.17 -16.52
N ILE A 38 24.67 -15.52 -17.67
CA ILE A 38 23.87 -14.29 -17.71
C ILE A 38 22.41 -14.53 -17.31
N GLY A 39 21.82 -15.65 -17.75
CA GLY A 39 20.45 -16.01 -17.36
C GLY A 39 20.31 -16.27 -15.86
N TRP A 40 21.34 -16.85 -15.23
CA TRP A 40 21.38 -17.07 -13.79
C TRP A 40 21.53 -15.77 -12.99
N ALA A 41 22.33 -14.83 -13.51
CA ALA A 41 22.45 -13.49 -12.96
C ALA A 41 21.11 -12.75 -12.99
N GLU A 42 20.45 -12.72 -14.14
CA GLU A 42 19.16 -12.05 -14.31
C GLU A 42 18.08 -12.67 -13.40
N GLN A 43 17.95 -13.99 -13.39
CA GLN A 43 16.99 -14.69 -12.54
C GLN A 43 17.22 -14.38 -11.06
N SER A 44 18.48 -14.39 -10.61
CA SER A 44 18.83 -14.05 -9.23
C SER A 44 18.54 -12.58 -8.92
N ALA A 45 18.80 -11.67 -9.86
CA ALA A 45 18.50 -10.25 -9.70
C ALA A 45 17.00 -9.98 -9.59
N ARG A 46 16.19 -10.68 -10.40
CA ARG A 46 14.71 -10.61 -10.32
C ARG A 46 14.20 -11.08 -8.97
N GLN A 47 14.76 -12.15 -8.41
CA GLN A 47 14.43 -12.60 -7.06
C GLN A 47 14.85 -11.58 -5.98
N ALA A 48 15.94 -10.84 -6.20
CA ALA A 48 16.35 -9.78 -5.29
C ALA A 48 15.31 -8.65 -5.22
N VAL A 49 14.81 -8.19 -6.37
CA VAL A 49 13.74 -7.17 -6.45
C VAL A 49 12.43 -7.72 -5.89
N LEU A 50 12.03 -8.94 -6.26
CA LEU A 50 10.82 -9.58 -5.75
C LEU A 50 10.78 -9.62 -4.22
N HIS A 51 11.89 -9.98 -3.60
CA HIS A 51 11.96 -10.08 -2.15
C HIS A 51 12.19 -8.75 -1.46
N ASP A 52 12.87 -7.80 -2.09
CA ASP A 52 13.09 -6.47 -1.52
C ASP A 52 13.17 -5.41 -2.62
N PHE A 53 12.01 -4.95 -3.06
CA PHE A 53 11.89 -3.87 -4.03
C PHE A 53 12.25 -2.50 -3.43
N THR A 54 12.45 -2.40 -2.11
CA THR A 54 12.75 -1.13 -1.43
C THR A 54 14.24 -0.79 -1.44
N HIS A 55 15.10 -1.73 -1.82
CA HIS A 55 16.54 -1.50 -1.89
C HIS A 55 16.98 -1.15 -3.33
N PRO A 56 17.55 0.04 -3.59
CA PRO A 56 17.87 0.50 -4.94
C PRO A 56 18.88 -0.41 -5.67
N ASP A 57 19.87 -0.96 -4.95
CA ASP A 57 20.84 -1.90 -5.56
C ASP A 57 20.24 -3.19 -6.12
N ASN A 58 19.05 -3.60 -5.68
CA ASN A 58 18.37 -4.76 -6.26
C ASN A 58 17.88 -4.45 -7.68
N TRP A 59 17.43 -3.22 -7.92
CA TRP A 59 17.07 -2.72 -9.25
C TRP A 59 18.30 -2.53 -10.13
N ARG A 60 19.38 -1.95 -9.57
CA ARG A 60 20.65 -1.74 -10.29
C ARG A 60 21.22 -3.04 -10.83
N VAL A 61 21.30 -4.08 -10.00
CA VAL A 61 21.85 -5.38 -10.43
C VAL A 61 20.96 -6.05 -11.49
N LEU A 62 19.65 -5.79 -11.48
CA LEU A 62 18.74 -6.32 -12.49
C LEU A 62 18.91 -5.61 -13.84
N VAL A 63 19.03 -4.28 -13.85
CA VAL A 63 19.34 -3.53 -15.07
C VAL A 63 20.73 -3.89 -15.60
N GLU A 64 21.73 -4.03 -14.73
CA GLU A 64 23.08 -4.48 -15.09
C GLU A 64 23.08 -5.85 -15.79
N ALA A 65 22.31 -6.82 -15.26
CA ALA A 65 22.18 -8.13 -15.88
C ALA A 65 21.49 -8.07 -17.25
N LYS A 66 20.45 -7.26 -17.40
CA LYS A 66 19.75 -7.11 -18.67
C LYS A 66 20.56 -6.36 -19.73
N LEU A 67 21.37 -5.38 -19.32
CA LEU A 67 22.32 -4.69 -20.20
C LEU A 67 23.35 -5.66 -20.78
N GLN A 68 23.94 -6.51 -19.93
CA GLN A 68 24.86 -7.55 -20.41
C GLN A 68 24.18 -8.58 -21.33
N ALA A 69 22.88 -8.80 -21.17
CA ALA A 69 22.07 -9.64 -22.06
C ALA A 69 21.58 -8.90 -23.33
N ASN A 70 21.86 -7.60 -23.48
CA ASN A 70 21.35 -6.74 -24.55
C ASN A 70 19.80 -6.77 -24.66
N ASP A 71 19.13 -6.86 -23.51
CA ASP A 71 17.67 -7.01 -23.37
C ASP A 71 16.98 -5.64 -23.18
N ASP A 72 16.89 -4.87 -24.27
CA ASP A 72 16.27 -3.54 -24.30
C ASP A 72 14.84 -3.54 -23.70
N ILE A 73 14.03 -4.50 -24.16
CA ILE A 73 12.63 -4.66 -23.76
C ILE A 73 12.53 -4.97 -22.27
N GLY A 74 13.42 -5.81 -21.75
CA GLY A 74 13.45 -6.12 -20.33
C GLY A 74 13.90 -4.94 -19.47
N ILE A 75 14.87 -4.14 -19.90
CA ILE A 75 15.30 -2.95 -19.16
C ILE A 75 14.15 -1.95 -19.07
N ARG A 76 13.45 -1.74 -20.20
CA ARG A 76 12.21 -0.95 -20.25
C ARG A 76 11.20 -1.47 -19.22
N ALA A 77 10.93 -2.77 -19.22
CA ALA A 77 9.97 -3.37 -18.29
C ALA A 77 10.35 -3.12 -16.82
N VAL A 78 11.65 -3.21 -16.47
CA VAL A 78 12.14 -2.94 -15.12
C VAL A 78 11.95 -1.46 -14.72
N ILE A 79 12.20 -0.53 -15.63
CA ILE A 79 11.97 0.91 -15.36
C ILE A 79 10.48 1.21 -15.18
N VAL A 80 9.63 0.63 -16.03
CA VAL A 80 8.16 0.75 -15.92
C VAL A 80 7.67 0.17 -14.59
N GLU A 81 8.20 -0.98 -14.18
CA GLU A 81 7.88 -1.61 -12.91
C GLU A 81 8.29 -0.72 -11.72
N LEU A 82 9.49 -0.12 -11.76
CA LEU A 82 9.92 0.85 -10.76
C LEU A 82 8.98 2.06 -10.70
N PHE A 83 8.51 2.55 -11.85
CA PHE A 83 7.58 3.68 -11.91
C PHE A 83 6.24 3.33 -11.28
N SER A 84 5.74 2.11 -11.48
CA SER A 84 4.55 1.59 -10.79
C SER A 84 4.76 1.57 -9.27
N VAL A 85 5.90 1.05 -8.79
CA VAL A 85 6.24 1.02 -7.36
C VAL A 85 6.36 2.42 -6.75
N LEU A 86 6.89 3.38 -7.51
CA LEU A 86 6.95 4.78 -7.11
C LEU A 86 5.58 5.47 -7.22
N GLY A 87 4.53 4.81 -7.70
CA GLY A 87 3.23 5.43 -7.96
C GLY A 87 3.36 6.57 -8.97
N ARG A 88 4.05 6.35 -10.10
CA ARG A 88 4.04 7.28 -11.24
C ARG A 88 2.89 6.90 -12.18
N ASN A 89 2.38 7.88 -12.93
CA ASN A 89 1.31 7.65 -13.89
C ASN A 89 1.77 6.60 -14.94
N PRO A 90 0.94 5.59 -15.27
CA PRO A 90 1.19 4.68 -16.39
C PRO A 90 1.49 5.39 -17.73
N ASP A 91 0.96 6.59 -17.95
CA ASP A 91 1.28 7.41 -19.13
C ASP A 91 2.71 7.94 -19.15
N SER A 92 3.42 7.98 -18.00
CA SER A 92 4.85 8.28 -17.95
C SER A 92 5.68 7.24 -18.72
N VAL A 93 5.13 6.05 -19.00
CA VAL A 93 5.75 5.04 -19.85
C VAL A 93 5.84 5.49 -21.30
N LYS A 94 4.87 6.27 -21.80
CA LYS A 94 4.87 6.81 -23.17
C LYS A 94 6.06 7.74 -23.42
N GLN A 95 6.56 8.39 -22.37
CA GLN A 95 7.76 9.25 -22.47
C GLN A 95 9.03 8.45 -22.78
N LEU A 96 8.99 7.13 -22.59
CA LEU A 96 10.10 6.24 -22.89
C LEU A 96 10.04 5.73 -24.34
N ASP A 97 8.99 6.01 -25.11
CA ASP A 97 8.84 5.49 -26.47
C ASP A 97 9.99 5.96 -27.37
N GLY A 98 10.63 5.02 -28.06
CA GLY A 98 11.78 5.30 -28.93
C GLY A 98 13.11 5.55 -28.21
N VAL A 99 13.14 5.48 -26.87
CA VAL A 99 14.39 5.54 -26.08
C VAL A 99 15.13 4.20 -26.19
N ASP A 100 16.41 4.24 -26.51
CA ASP A 100 17.31 3.07 -26.44
C ASP A 100 17.66 2.78 -24.97
N MET A 101 17.17 1.67 -24.45
CA MET A 101 17.38 1.28 -23.06
C MET A 101 18.73 0.61 -22.82
N ASN A 102 19.36 0.07 -23.86
CA ASN A 102 20.73 -0.42 -23.73
C ASN A 102 21.71 0.74 -23.53
N GLU A 103 21.43 1.90 -24.13
CA GLU A 103 22.24 3.11 -23.93
C GLU A 103 21.85 3.90 -22.67
N LEU A 104 20.56 4.18 -22.49
CA LEU A 104 20.09 5.14 -21.47
C LEU A 104 19.44 4.50 -20.24
N GLY A 105 19.22 3.19 -20.22
CA GLY A 105 18.46 2.52 -19.16
C GLY A 105 19.06 2.69 -17.77
N SER A 106 20.39 2.62 -17.64
CA SER A 106 21.09 2.88 -16.37
C SER A 106 20.93 4.33 -15.90
N GLU A 107 21.05 5.29 -16.81
CA GLU A 107 20.93 6.72 -16.48
C GLU A 107 19.49 7.06 -16.05
N ILE A 108 18.49 6.52 -16.74
CA ILE A 108 17.08 6.69 -16.39
C ILE A 108 16.77 6.08 -15.03
N LEU A 109 17.32 4.90 -14.74
CA LEU A 109 17.20 4.26 -13.44
C LEU A 109 17.79 5.16 -12.34
N GLU A 110 19.05 5.58 -12.47
CA GLU A 110 19.71 6.41 -11.45
C GLU A 110 19.03 7.77 -11.28
N ALA A 111 18.65 8.43 -12.37
CA ALA A 111 17.89 9.67 -12.32
C ALA A 111 16.56 9.49 -11.58
N SER A 112 15.87 8.37 -11.81
CA SER A 112 14.61 8.07 -11.15
C SER A 112 14.77 7.80 -9.66
N LEU A 113 15.76 7.01 -9.27
CA LEU A 113 16.07 6.72 -7.86
C LEU A 113 16.60 7.95 -7.11
N GLY A 114 17.32 8.84 -7.80
CA GLY A 114 17.79 10.11 -7.23
C GLY A 114 16.67 11.14 -7.09
N ALA A 115 15.72 11.16 -8.04
CA ALA A 115 14.54 12.02 -7.97
C ALA A 115 13.56 11.58 -6.88
N ASP A 116 13.36 10.26 -6.72
CA ASP A 116 12.37 9.70 -5.80
C ASP A 116 12.92 8.44 -5.11
N PRO A 117 13.66 8.59 -4.00
CA PRO A 117 14.33 7.47 -3.35
C PRO A 117 13.37 6.40 -2.80
N LEU A 118 13.70 5.13 -3.01
CA LEU A 118 12.94 3.99 -2.46
C LEU A 118 13.11 3.83 -0.95
N ASP A 119 14.27 4.24 -0.41
CA ASP A 119 14.52 4.19 1.02
C ASP A 119 13.83 5.38 1.71
N PRO A 120 13.00 5.13 2.75
CA PRO A 120 12.21 6.19 3.40
C PRO A 120 13.07 7.24 4.11
N ASP A 121 14.25 6.87 4.63
CA ASP A 121 15.16 7.82 5.29
C ASP A 121 15.77 8.76 4.24
N SER A 122 16.26 8.20 3.14
CA SER A 122 16.80 8.95 2.01
C SER A 122 15.74 9.85 1.36
N TRP A 123 14.51 9.35 1.23
CA TRP A 123 13.37 10.13 0.75
C TRP A 123 13.07 11.31 1.69
N TRP A 124 13.07 11.09 3.01
CA TRP A 124 12.80 12.15 3.98
C TRP A 124 13.88 13.22 3.97
N GLU A 125 15.15 12.83 3.91
CA GLU A 125 16.28 13.76 3.81
C GLU A 125 16.19 14.68 2.60
N LYS A 126 15.67 14.19 1.47
CA LYS A 126 15.41 14.99 0.28
C LYS A 126 14.20 15.91 0.50
N THR A 127 13.08 15.34 0.93
CA THR A 127 11.79 16.04 1.09
C THR A 127 11.90 17.23 2.05
N LYS A 128 12.57 17.06 3.19
CA LYS A 128 12.71 18.13 4.19
C LYS A 128 13.60 19.30 3.77
N ARG A 129 14.42 19.13 2.72
CA ARG A 129 15.30 20.19 2.18
C ARG A 129 14.60 21.04 1.13
N GLU A 130 13.53 20.52 0.55
CA GLU A 130 12.72 21.24 -0.43
C GLU A 130 11.71 22.13 0.31
N ASN A 131 11.59 23.40 -0.07
CA ASN A 131 10.74 24.38 0.63
C ASN A 131 9.28 23.89 0.78
N ASP A 132 8.74 23.26 -0.27
CA ASP A 132 7.35 22.76 -0.31
C ASP A 132 7.30 21.22 -0.37
N GLY A 133 8.35 20.53 0.10
CA GLY A 133 8.50 19.09 -0.11
C GLY A 133 7.37 18.26 0.50
N VAL A 134 6.92 18.61 1.71
CA VAL A 134 5.80 17.94 2.38
C VAL A 134 4.48 18.22 1.65
N GLU A 135 4.22 19.47 1.28
CA GLU A 135 3.01 19.84 0.53
C GLU A 135 2.95 19.12 -0.82
N ALA A 136 4.08 19.10 -1.56
CA ALA A 136 4.20 18.39 -2.83
C ALA A 136 3.94 16.89 -2.66
N PHE A 137 4.46 16.27 -1.60
CA PHE A 137 4.18 14.87 -1.29
C PHE A 137 2.69 14.64 -0.99
N CYS A 138 2.06 15.48 -0.16
CA CYS A 138 0.64 15.37 0.17
C CYS A 138 -0.24 15.47 -1.08
N ASN A 139 0.03 16.48 -1.91
CA ASN A 139 -0.67 16.71 -3.18
C ASN A 139 -0.49 15.55 -4.16
N ARG A 140 0.67 14.89 -4.12
CA ARG A 140 0.93 13.69 -4.91
C ARG A 140 0.09 12.52 -4.41
N VAL A 141 0.18 12.16 -3.13
CA VAL A 141 -0.55 11.00 -2.54
C VAL A 141 -2.05 11.08 -2.83
N LYS A 142 -2.65 12.28 -2.75
CA LYS A 142 -4.08 12.52 -3.07
C LYS A 142 -4.49 12.15 -4.50
N LYS A 143 -3.53 12.01 -5.43
CA LYS A 143 -3.75 11.70 -6.85
C LYS A 143 -3.23 10.33 -7.26
N LEU A 144 -2.54 9.62 -6.36
CA LEU A 144 -1.94 8.33 -6.68
C LEU A 144 -2.94 7.21 -6.52
N ASP A 145 -2.89 6.27 -7.45
CA ASP A 145 -3.43 4.93 -7.25
C ASP A 145 -2.43 4.11 -6.43
N LEU A 146 -2.76 3.84 -5.16
CA LEU A 146 -1.94 3.05 -4.23
C LEU A 146 -2.48 1.63 -4.06
N ARG A 147 -3.22 1.12 -5.05
CA ARG A 147 -3.68 -0.28 -5.07
C ARG A 147 -2.54 -1.25 -5.38
N ASP A 148 -1.41 -0.85 -5.97
CA ASP A 148 -0.19 -1.70 -6.00
C ASP A 148 0.37 -1.83 -4.58
N ILE A 149 0.54 -3.07 -4.11
CA ILE A 149 1.00 -3.36 -2.74
C ILE A 149 2.36 -2.71 -2.45
N ARG A 150 3.23 -2.70 -3.45
CA ARG A 150 4.61 -2.22 -3.31
C ARG A 150 4.61 -0.70 -3.17
N ALA A 151 3.77 -0.03 -3.97
CA ALA A 151 3.53 1.39 -3.80
C ALA A 151 2.92 1.66 -2.43
N ASN A 152 1.87 0.96 -2.03
CA ASN A 152 1.24 1.16 -0.72
C ASN A 152 2.23 1.02 0.45
N VAL A 153 3.06 -0.02 0.46
CA VAL A 153 4.10 -0.23 1.47
C VAL A 153 5.14 0.89 1.45
N LEU A 154 5.59 1.31 0.26
CA LEU A 154 6.55 2.40 0.13
C LEU A 154 5.99 3.71 0.69
N PHE A 155 4.76 4.07 0.33
CA PHE A 155 4.12 5.30 0.79
C PHE A 155 3.72 5.23 2.27
N SER A 156 3.32 4.07 2.80
CA SER A 156 3.07 3.89 4.24
C SER A 156 4.33 4.18 5.07
N ARG A 157 5.49 3.68 4.65
CA ARG A 157 6.77 3.98 5.32
C ARG A 157 7.17 5.46 5.24
N ARG A 158 6.78 6.16 4.17
CA ARG A 158 6.98 7.61 4.04
C ARG A 158 6.05 8.39 4.97
N LEU A 159 4.80 7.93 5.14
CA LEU A 159 3.87 8.49 6.13
C LEU A 159 4.39 8.34 7.55
N GLU A 160 4.99 7.19 7.91
CA GLU A 160 5.65 7.03 9.21
C GLU A 160 6.74 8.10 9.43
N ARG A 161 7.55 8.42 8.42
CA ARG A 161 8.58 9.47 8.51
C ARG A 161 7.99 10.87 8.67
N LEU A 162 6.89 11.16 7.98
CA LEU A 162 6.15 12.42 8.18
C LEU A 162 5.67 12.56 9.62
N ARG A 163 5.01 11.52 10.15
CA ARG A 163 4.53 11.48 11.52
C ARG A 163 5.67 11.65 12.52
N ASP A 164 6.74 10.87 12.37
CA ASP A 164 7.89 10.91 13.28
C ASP A 164 8.60 12.29 13.24
N SER A 165 8.35 13.08 12.20
CA SER A 165 8.86 14.44 12.02
C SER A 165 7.86 15.54 12.43
N GLY A 166 6.71 15.18 13.00
CA GLY A 166 5.72 16.11 13.55
C GLY A 166 4.55 16.47 12.62
N PHE A 167 4.50 15.92 11.42
CA PHE A 167 3.41 16.14 10.45
C PHE A 167 2.24 15.19 10.71
N GLU A 168 1.69 15.24 11.93
CA GLU A 168 0.64 14.31 12.36
C GLU A 168 -0.70 14.54 11.65
N ASP A 169 -1.03 15.77 11.27
CA ASP A 169 -2.29 16.08 10.58
C ASP A 169 -2.27 15.56 9.14
N GLU A 170 -1.15 15.75 8.44
CA GLU A 170 -0.90 15.17 7.12
C GLU A 170 -0.89 13.64 7.19
N PHE A 171 -0.24 13.06 8.21
CA PHE A 171 -0.29 11.62 8.43
C PHE A 171 -1.73 11.12 8.61
N LEU A 172 -2.54 11.82 9.41
CA LEU A 172 -3.94 11.44 9.67
C LEU A 172 -4.79 11.51 8.41
N GLU A 173 -4.64 12.56 7.60
CA GLU A 173 -5.35 12.72 6.32
C GLU A 173 -4.92 11.63 5.32
N LEU A 174 -3.61 11.50 5.09
CA LEU A 174 -3.08 10.63 4.05
C LEU A 174 -3.21 9.14 4.39
N SER A 175 -3.13 8.77 5.67
CA SER A 175 -3.31 7.36 6.09
C SER A 175 -4.69 6.83 5.69
N LYS A 176 -5.74 7.66 5.76
CA LYS A 176 -7.10 7.27 5.34
C LYS A 176 -7.15 6.95 3.85
N LEU A 177 -6.45 7.71 3.01
CA LEU A 177 -6.35 7.45 1.56
C LEU A 177 -5.62 6.13 1.28
N VAL A 178 -4.45 5.93 1.90
CA VAL A 178 -3.66 4.71 1.77
C VAL A 178 -4.46 3.47 2.19
N LEU A 179 -5.20 3.58 3.29
CA LEU A 179 -6.03 2.51 3.84
C LEU A 179 -7.31 2.28 3.03
N ALA A 180 -7.84 3.29 2.35
CA ALA A 180 -8.96 3.12 1.42
C ALA A 180 -8.57 2.30 0.18
N HIS A 181 -7.31 2.40 -0.28
CA HIS A 181 -6.77 1.56 -1.35
C HIS A 181 -6.25 0.20 -0.89
N ARG A 182 -5.89 0.06 0.39
CA ARG A 182 -5.43 -1.19 1.00
C ARG A 182 -5.99 -1.38 2.41
N PRO A 183 -7.25 -1.81 2.53
CA PRO A 183 -7.90 -2.02 3.83
C PRO A 183 -7.20 -3.10 4.67
N ASN A 184 -6.51 -4.06 4.04
CA ASN A 184 -5.80 -5.14 4.74
C ASN A 184 -4.47 -4.75 5.42
N ASN A 185 -4.03 -3.50 5.30
CA ASN A 185 -2.82 -3.01 5.97
C ASN A 185 -3.08 -2.75 7.48
N HIS A 186 -3.03 -3.82 8.26
CA HIS A 186 -3.28 -3.79 9.71
C HIS A 186 -2.26 -2.96 10.50
N GLU A 187 -1.02 -2.84 10.03
CA GLU A 187 0.02 -2.03 10.66
C GLU A 187 -0.35 -0.56 10.61
N THR A 188 -0.71 -0.05 9.42
CA THR A 188 -1.13 1.35 9.25
C THR A 188 -2.44 1.66 10.00
N TRP A 189 -3.41 0.73 10.02
CA TRP A 189 -4.59 0.87 10.88
C TRP A 189 -4.23 0.98 12.37
N SER A 190 -3.30 0.16 12.86
CA SER A 190 -2.87 0.18 14.25
C SER A 190 -2.10 1.46 14.62
N GLU A 191 -1.32 2.02 13.69
CA GLU A 191 -0.63 3.30 13.87
C GLU A 191 -1.62 4.49 13.87
N LEU A 192 -2.60 4.49 12.96
CA LEU A 192 -3.65 5.50 12.91
C LEU A 192 -4.53 5.46 14.17
N GLY A 193 -4.89 4.26 14.65
CA GLY A 193 -5.62 4.09 15.91
C GLY A 193 -4.87 4.64 17.12
N ARG A 194 -3.55 4.40 17.20
CA ARG A 194 -2.70 4.97 18.26
C ARG A 194 -2.65 6.49 18.21
N LEU A 195 -2.64 7.09 17.03
CA LEU A 195 -2.67 8.55 16.90
C LEU A 195 -4.01 9.12 17.39
N HIS A 196 -5.14 8.57 16.94
CA HIS A 196 -6.46 8.97 17.42
C HIS A 196 -6.60 8.82 18.94
N GLU A 197 -6.10 7.72 19.51
CA GLU A 197 -6.10 7.49 20.95
C GLU A 197 -5.28 8.55 21.70
N ARG A 198 -4.09 8.93 21.21
CA ARG A 198 -3.30 10.02 21.81
C ARG A 198 -4.00 11.38 21.75
N ARG A 199 -4.81 11.61 20.71
CA ARG A 199 -5.61 12.83 20.54
C ARG A 199 -6.93 12.82 21.33
N GLY A 200 -7.26 11.72 22.01
CA GLY A 200 -8.52 11.56 22.74
C GLY A 200 -9.73 11.26 21.84
N GLU A 201 -9.48 10.94 20.56
CA GLU A 201 -10.50 10.61 19.57
C GLU A 201 -10.84 9.11 19.64
N TYR A 202 -11.36 8.67 20.79
CA TYR A 202 -11.50 7.25 21.13
C TYR A 202 -12.39 6.44 20.17
N ASP A 203 -13.43 7.05 19.61
CA ASP A 203 -14.30 6.37 18.66
C ASP A 203 -13.57 6.05 17.35
N ASN A 204 -12.80 7.02 16.83
CA ASN A 204 -11.96 6.81 15.65
C ASN A 204 -10.85 5.79 15.94
N ALA A 205 -10.27 5.82 17.14
CA ALA A 205 -9.27 4.84 17.56
C ALA A 205 -9.86 3.42 17.57
N TRP A 206 -11.05 3.24 18.14
CA TRP A 206 -11.76 1.96 18.14
C TRP A 206 -12.02 1.46 16.71
N MET A 207 -12.51 2.32 15.80
CA MET A 207 -12.72 1.94 14.40
C MET A 207 -11.43 1.45 13.75
N CYS A 208 -10.32 2.17 13.95
CA CYS A 208 -9.04 1.77 13.39
C CYS A 208 -8.56 0.42 13.93
N TYR A 209 -8.67 0.19 15.23
CA TYR A 209 -8.29 -1.10 15.82
C TYR A 209 -9.24 -2.24 15.41
N ASP A 210 -10.53 -1.96 15.22
CA ASP A 210 -11.52 -2.90 14.68
C ASP A 210 -11.22 -3.28 13.22
N GLN A 211 -10.72 -2.35 12.41
CA GLN A 211 -10.21 -2.65 11.07
C GLN A 211 -8.93 -3.49 11.13
N ALA A 212 -7.96 -3.10 11.96
CA ALA A 212 -6.70 -3.83 12.13
C ALA A 212 -6.94 -5.29 12.57
N GLN A 213 -7.78 -5.50 13.58
CA GLN A 213 -8.07 -6.82 14.12
C GLN A 213 -8.94 -7.66 13.18
N LEU A 214 -9.81 -7.04 12.37
CA LEU A 214 -10.51 -7.80 11.33
C LEU A 214 -9.49 -8.42 10.36
N HIS A 215 -8.55 -7.62 9.84
CA HIS A 215 -7.59 -8.12 8.85
C HIS A 215 -6.47 -8.98 9.44
N PHE A 216 -6.11 -8.77 10.70
CA PHE A 216 -5.10 -9.56 11.39
C PHE A 216 -5.59 -10.03 12.78
N PRO A 217 -6.44 -11.07 12.82
CA PRO A 217 -7.08 -11.53 14.07
C PRO A 217 -6.11 -12.00 15.16
N GLU A 218 -4.87 -12.36 14.81
CA GLU A 218 -3.83 -12.76 15.76
C GLU A 218 -3.33 -11.61 16.65
N ILE A 219 -3.53 -10.35 16.23
CA ILE A 219 -3.22 -9.17 17.05
C ILE A 219 -4.52 -8.64 17.66
N PRO A 220 -4.71 -8.76 18.99
CA PRO A 220 -5.91 -8.27 19.68
C PRO A 220 -5.85 -6.75 19.90
N ALA A 221 -5.70 -5.98 18.81
CA ALA A 221 -5.49 -4.53 18.88
C ALA A 221 -6.68 -3.80 19.52
N ARG A 222 -7.90 -4.19 19.13
CA ARG A 222 -9.16 -3.61 19.63
C ARG A 222 -9.39 -4.03 21.07
N ASP A 223 -9.18 -5.30 21.39
CA ASP A 223 -9.43 -5.82 22.74
C ASP A 223 -8.45 -5.17 23.75
N ARG A 224 -7.17 -5.04 23.39
CA ARG A 224 -6.19 -4.29 24.20
C ARG A 224 -6.56 -2.82 24.38
N PHE A 225 -7.20 -2.19 23.39
CA PHE A 225 -7.67 -0.83 23.51
C PHE A 225 -8.84 -0.72 24.49
N ILE A 226 -9.79 -1.65 24.43
CA ILE A 226 -10.90 -1.72 25.39
C ILE A 226 -10.37 -1.87 26.82
N GLU A 227 -9.41 -2.78 27.06
CA GLU A 227 -8.76 -2.95 28.37
C GLU A 227 -8.13 -1.64 28.88
N ARG A 228 -7.47 -0.86 28.01
CA ARG A 228 -6.91 0.44 28.39
C ARG A 228 -7.99 1.46 28.73
N MET A 229 -9.09 1.46 28.00
CA MET A 229 -10.21 2.37 28.25
C MET A 229 -10.91 2.03 29.57
N GLU A 230 -11.12 0.74 29.86
CA GLU A 230 -11.65 0.26 31.13
C GLU A 230 -10.73 0.61 32.30
N SER A 231 -9.41 0.39 32.17
CA SER A 231 -8.43 0.74 33.22
C SER A 231 -8.41 2.24 33.54
N LYS A 232 -8.64 3.13 32.56
CA LYS A 232 -8.74 4.58 32.80
C LYS A 232 -10.01 4.97 33.57
N MET A 233 -11.00 4.10 33.66
CA MET A 233 -12.22 4.33 34.44
C MET A 233 -11.97 4.08 35.93
N ASP A 234 -11.16 3.08 36.27
CA ASP A 234 -10.86 2.70 37.65
C ASP A 234 -10.03 3.75 38.41
N ASP A 235 -9.29 4.61 37.69
CA ASP A 235 -8.46 5.69 38.25
C ASP A 235 -9.23 6.97 38.66
N GLY A 236 -10.57 6.94 38.61
CA GLY A 236 -11.42 7.84 39.41
C GLY A 236 -11.87 9.17 38.80
N ASP A 237 -11.45 9.54 37.58
CA ASP A 237 -11.75 10.86 36.99
C ASP A 237 -12.36 10.85 35.56
N SER A 238 -12.74 9.71 34.97
CA SER A 238 -13.20 9.67 33.57
C SER A 238 -14.68 9.31 33.36
N VAL A 239 -15.29 9.97 32.36
CA VAL A 239 -16.60 9.58 31.79
C VAL A 239 -16.46 8.17 31.20
N SER A 240 -17.40 7.28 31.52
CA SER A 240 -17.47 5.94 30.93
C SER A 240 -17.52 6.02 29.41
N TRP A 241 -16.38 5.74 28.76
CA TRP A 241 -16.33 5.57 27.32
C TRP A 241 -17.09 4.30 26.94
N ASN A 242 -18.00 4.42 25.98
CA ASN A 242 -18.73 3.31 25.39
C ASN A 242 -18.26 3.09 23.96
N ALA A 243 -18.32 1.85 23.50
CA ALA A 243 -18.01 1.55 22.11
C ALA A 243 -18.93 2.37 21.17
N PRO A 244 -18.44 2.78 20.00
CA PRO A 244 -19.21 3.64 19.12
C PRO A 244 -20.46 2.92 18.61
N GLY A 245 -21.57 3.66 18.55
CA GLY A 245 -22.85 3.17 18.03
C GLY A 245 -22.80 2.80 16.55
N ILE A 246 -23.89 2.20 16.06
CA ILE A 246 -24.02 1.75 14.67
C ILE A 246 -23.84 2.94 13.70
N ASP A 247 -24.47 4.08 13.98
CA ASP A 247 -24.40 5.27 13.12
C ASP A 247 -22.95 5.75 12.89
N SER A 248 -22.12 5.79 13.94
CA SER A 248 -20.71 6.16 13.82
C SER A 248 -19.90 5.17 12.99
N ARG A 249 -20.24 3.87 13.07
CA ARG A 249 -19.60 2.81 12.25
C ARG A 249 -19.97 2.99 10.79
N VAL A 250 -21.25 3.21 10.50
CA VAL A 250 -21.76 3.44 9.15
C VAL A 250 -21.13 4.69 8.54
N GLU A 251 -21.05 5.80 9.28
CA GLU A 251 -20.41 7.02 8.79
C GLU A 251 -18.91 6.81 8.49
N PHE A 252 -18.19 6.13 9.38
CA PHE A 252 -16.79 5.79 9.15
C PHE A 252 -16.60 4.94 7.88
N LEU A 253 -17.39 3.87 7.72
CA LEU A 253 -17.29 2.96 6.58
C LEU A 253 -17.69 3.65 5.27
N ASN A 254 -18.72 4.50 5.30
CA ASN A 254 -19.12 5.30 4.15
C ASN A 254 -18.01 6.27 3.72
N ARG A 255 -17.33 6.93 4.67
CA ARG A 255 -16.16 7.77 4.35
C ARG A 255 -15.05 6.97 3.69
N MET A 256 -14.73 5.78 4.20
CA MET A 256 -13.70 4.91 3.61
C MET A 256 -14.09 4.40 2.22
N GLN A 257 -15.37 4.05 2.01
CA GLN A 257 -15.91 3.68 0.71
C GLN A 257 -15.75 4.82 -0.31
N ASN A 258 -16.12 6.04 0.06
CA ASN A 258 -16.00 7.20 -0.82
C ASN A 258 -14.53 7.49 -1.20
N LEU A 259 -13.60 7.35 -0.25
CA LEU A 259 -12.16 7.50 -0.52
C LEU A 259 -11.64 6.41 -1.46
N ALA A 260 -12.16 5.18 -1.37
CA ALA A 260 -11.78 4.09 -2.26
C ALA A 260 -12.23 4.36 -3.71
N ASN A 261 -13.37 5.03 -3.89
CA ASN A 261 -13.91 5.38 -5.21
C ASN A 261 -13.18 6.56 -5.89
N GLN A 262 -12.80 7.61 -5.13
CA GLN A 262 -12.28 8.90 -5.64
C GLN A 262 -11.06 8.86 -6.57
N THR A 263 -10.39 7.72 -6.73
CA THR A 263 -9.18 7.58 -7.55
C THR A 263 -9.43 6.95 -8.92
N GLN A 264 -10.67 6.58 -9.24
CA GLN A 264 -11.04 6.17 -10.59
C GLN A 264 -11.49 7.38 -11.43
N PRO A 265 -11.22 7.40 -12.75
CA PRO A 265 -11.92 8.30 -13.65
C PRO A 265 -13.43 8.06 -13.51
N PRO A 266 -14.27 9.10 -13.58
CA PRO A 266 -15.71 8.94 -13.47
C PRO A 266 -16.15 7.92 -14.53
N THR A 267 -16.66 6.77 -14.08
CA THR A 267 -17.41 5.87 -14.95
C THR A 267 -18.63 6.63 -15.43
N HIS A 268 -18.91 6.55 -16.74
CA HIS A 268 -20.09 7.15 -17.34
C HIS A 268 -21.31 6.87 -16.48
N GLU A 269 -22.09 7.92 -16.21
CA GLU A 269 -23.37 7.89 -15.51
C GLU A 269 -24.16 6.63 -15.93
N THR A 270 -24.21 5.64 -15.03
CA THR A 270 -25.13 4.53 -15.17
C THR A 270 -26.52 5.15 -15.12
N GLN A 271 -27.30 4.98 -16.17
CA GLN A 271 -28.71 5.35 -16.16
C GLN A 271 -29.37 4.62 -14.98
N GLU A 272 -29.92 5.40 -14.04
CA GLU A 272 -30.76 4.91 -12.96
C GLU A 272 -32.04 4.32 -13.59
N ASP A 273 -32.01 3.04 -13.92
CA ASP A 273 -33.24 2.27 -14.01
C ASP A 273 -33.71 2.02 -12.57
N GLU A 274 -34.93 2.49 -12.24
CA GLU A 274 -35.61 2.34 -10.94
C GLU A 274 -36.02 0.88 -10.67
N ASP A 275 -35.14 -0.09 -10.90
CA ASP A 275 -35.33 -1.44 -10.40
C ASP A 275 -34.82 -1.50 -8.94
N GLU A 276 -35.57 -2.17 -8.07
CA GLU A 276 -35.24 -2.36 -6.66
C GLU A 276 -34.04 -3.33 -6.56
N ILE A 277 -32.83 -2.82 -6.81
CA ILE A 277 -31.57 -3.57 -6.69
C ILE A 277 -31.45 -4.07 -5.25
N LEU A 278 -31.30 -5.37 -5.07
CA LEU A 278 -31.13 -5.93 -3.73
C LEU A 278 -29.81 -5.42 -3.15
N PRO A 279 -29.73 -5.08 -1.85
CA PRO A 279 -28.53 -4.44 -1.28
C PRO A 279 -27.21 -5.17 -1.58
N LEU A 280 -27.20 -6.51 -1.58
CA LEU A 280 -25.98 -7.28 -1.88
C LEU A 280 -25.61 -7.32 -3.37
N GLU A 281 -26.54 -7.04 -4.29
CA GLU A 281 -26.24 -6.97 -5.72
C GLU A 281 -25.28 -5.81 -6.03
N GLU A 282 -25.37 -4.69 -5.30
CA GLU A 282 -24.42 -3.58 -5.43
C GLU A 282 -22.98 -4.02 -5.14
N VAL A 283 -22.79 -4.88 -4.13
CA VAL A 283 -21.47 -5.44 -3.79
C VAL A 283 -20.97 -6.30 -4.93
N ASP A 284 -21.82 -7.14 -5.51
CA ASP A 284 -21.45 -8.03 -6.62
C ASP A 284 -21.11 -7.26 -7.90
N VAL A 285 -21.83 -6.16 -8.19
CA VAL A 285 -21.50 -5.24 -9.29
C VAL A 285 -20.10 -4.66 -9.11
N LEU A 286 -19.78 -4.14 -7.91
CA LEU A 286 -18.44 -3.60 -7.63
C LEU A 286 -17.35 -4.67 -7.77
N LEU A 287 -17.61 -5.91 -7.38
CA LEU A 287 -16.67 -7.02 -7.56
C LEU A 287 -16.44 -7.36 -9.03
N ALA A 288 -17.52 -7.37 -9.84
CA ALA A 288 -17.41 -7.59 -11.28
C ALA A 288 -16.59 -6.48 -11.98
N GLU A 289 -16.65 -5.25 -11.48
CA GLU A 289 -15.85 -4.10 -11.92
C GLU A 289 -14.41 -4.10 -11.36
N ASN A 290 -14.01 -5.13 -10.59
CA ASN A 290 -12.71 -5.21 -9.92
C ASN A 290 -12.46 -4.05 -8.92
N ARG A 291 -13.54 -3.48 -8.35
CA ARG A 291 -13.53 -2.43 -7.31
C ARG A 291 -13.55 -3.05 -5.91
N LEU A 292 -12.58 -3.94 -5.65
CA LEU A 292 -12.54 -4.80 -4.46
C LEU A 292 -12.60 -4.03 -3.13
N THR A 293 -11.86 -2.92 -3.01
CA THR A 293 -11.79 -2.17 -1.75
C THR A 293 -13.07 -1.40 -1.45
N GLU A 294 -13.73 -0.90 -2.49
CA GLU A 294 -15.02 -0.23 -2.35
C GLU A 294 -16.11 -1.24 -1.99
N ALA A 295 -16.14 -2.39 -2.68
CA ALA A 295 -17.02 -3.50 -2.35
C ALA A 295 -16.83 -3.96 -0.90
N PHE A 296 -15.58 -4.01 -0.43
CA PHE A 296 -15.26 -4.36 0.96
C PHE A 296 -15.87 -3.38 1.97
N PHE A 297 -15.70 -2.07 1.78
CA PHE A 297 -16.28 -1.09 2.71
C PHE A 297 -17.81 -1.05 2.63
N LEU A 298 -18.40 -1.26 1.44
CA LEU A 298 -19.84 -1.39 1.28
C LEU A 298 -20.39 -2.60 2.03
N ALA A 299 -19.81 -3.79 1.82
CA ALA A 299 -20.21 -5.01 2.52
C ALA A 299 -20.06 -4.87 4.03
N ARG A 300 -18.97 -4.23 4.50
CA ARG A 300 -18.76 -3.99 5.94
C ARG A 300 -19.77 -2.99 6.52
N ARG A 301 -20.19 -1.98 5.74
CA ARG A 301 -21.24 -1.05 6.12
C ARG A 301 -22.57 -1.78 6.28
N MET A 302 -22.95 -2.58 5.29
CA MET A 302 -24.15 -3.41 5.31
C MET A 302 -24.16 -4.40 6.49
N ALA A 303 -23.00 -4.98 6.83
CA ALA A 303 -22.85 -5.84 8.00
C ALA A 303 -23.05 -5.08 9.32
N ALA A 304 -22.60 -3.82 9.41
CA ALA A 304 -22.85 -2.97 10.57
C ALA A 304 -24.33 -2.58 10.71
N GLU A 305 -25.04 -2.46 9.59
CA GLU A 305 -26.49 -2.19 9.51
C GLU A 305 -27.35 -3.44 9.80
N GLY A 306 -26.74 -4.63 9.82
CA GLY A 306 -27.42 -5.89 10.11
C GLY A 306 -28.10 -6.53 8.90
N ILE A 307 -27.64 -6.24 7.69
CA ILE A 307 -28.14 -6.89 6.46
C ILE A 307 -27.68 -8.35 6.43
N ASP A 308 -28.65 -9.26 6.30
CA ASP A 308 -28.39 -10.70 6.18
C ASP A 308 -27.49 -11.00 4.97
N GLY A 309 -26.46 -11.85 5.16
CA GLY A 309 -25.51 -12.20 4.10
C GLY A 309 -24.30 -11.26 3.96
N ALA A 310 -24.33 -10.09 4.59
CA ALA A 310 -23.27 -9.09 4.44
C ALA A 310 -21.95 -9.52 5.11
N ILE A 311 -22.01 -10.27 6.23
CA ILE A 311 -20.82 -10.78 6.92
C ILE A 311 -20.11 -11.81 6.04
N GLU A 312 -20.86 -12.72 5.41
CA GLU A 312 -20.32 -13.70 4.47
C GLU A 312 -19.62 -13.01 3.29
N LYS A 313 -20.22 -11.93 2.76
CA LYS A 313 -19.60 -11.11 1.72
C LYS A 313 -18.32 -10.42 2.18
N VAL A 314 -18.26 -9.88 3.40
CA VAL A 314 -17.02 -9.32 3.95
C VAL A 314 -15.90 -10.38 3.97
N GLU A 315 -16.19 -11.59 4.44
CA GLU A 315 -15.19 -12.67 4.49
C GLU A 315 -14.77 -13.15 3.10
N GLU A 316 -15.71 -13.23 2.15
CA GLU A 316 -15.42 -13.54 0.74
C GLU A 316 -14.41 -12.54 0.16
N ILE A 317 -14.70 -11.24 0.29
CA ILE A 317 -13.86 -10.17 -0.27
C ILE A 317 -12.50 -10.12 0.44
N ARG A 318 -12.47 -10.36 1.76
CA ARG A 318 -11.21 -10.45 2.52
C ARG A 318 -10.31 -11.58 2.04
N GLY A 319 -10.86 -12.67 1.53
CA GLY A 319 -10.08 -13.76 0.92
C GLY A 319 -9.40 -13.37 -0.39
N ILE A 320 -9.86 -12.30 -1.04
CA ILE A 320 -9.38 -11.83 -2.34
C ILE A 320 -8.35 -10.68 -2.18
N LEU A 321 -8.47 -9.88 -1.11
CA LEU A 321 -7.64 -8.68 -0.81
C LEU A 321 -6.23 -8.99 -0.28
#